data_AF-A0A1J5AGL4-F1
#
_entry.id   AF-A0A1J5AGL4-F1
#
_cell.length_a   1.000
_cell.length_b   1.000
_cell.length_c   1.000
_cell.angle_alpha   90.00
_cell.angle_beta   90.00
_cell.angle_gamma   90.00
#
_symmetry.space_group_name_H-M   'P 1'
#
loop_
_entity.id
_entity.type
_entity.pdbx_description
1 polymer ?
#
loop_
_entity_poly.entity_id
_entity_poly.type
_entity_poly.pdbx_seq_one_letter_code
_entity_poly.pdbx_strand_id
1 'polypeptide(L)'
;MRTELTLHRLRPVIWVIACLALGLLLGSGAPVLAAPATPGAALVSFQTFAVQPRSADALTVVSSSVSQAATFGAADTTATPAEIAAQAVYLTNQERAGRGLMPLKAAASLTVAALGHSQDMAENDFFSHTSSDGGTLVNRYIANNYINWTGGAENIAAGFSTAEAVVVAWMNSAGHRNNILNPSLREIGVGFVDQPTDQPNVRLPDGSLGGPYFYYWTQDFGSRYNVYPMIINLEAPATDAQNVTLAIHGADWADQMQVSNRADFVGAAWEPFASAKSWILAPGNGIRTVYVKLHNVYGQELVSSDEILLTGQADAPTAMPQPTATPQPTPTVQPTVTPTAQPTATPHPTATVQPTVTPTAQPTTTPQPTTTPTAQPTETPVYVPLAPQVTIDDGQPFTNQPVVMLAIELPAAARKLEVSRDAGFVTAQSVPIQPQVKWTLDDRLIGSQEVYVRYRDVSGAISAVASASIVYDPIPPVGLVKVTANNGLVVLVSVEAWDTFSGVTAMVVGLNPDDLLWQSYATVVKLALPAGGQGSSPPVVYARFRDLAGNESPVYRSDTPAAEPKRVFVPLTTIGR
;
A
#
# COMPACT_ATOMS: atom_id res chain seq x y z
N MET A 1 -53.93 -32.87 -17.85
CA MET A 1 -53.23 -33.88 -18.67
C MET A 1 -51.88 -33.27 -19.02
N ARG A 2 -50.79 -33.77 -18.44
CA ARG A 2 -49.74 -34.60 -19.10
C ARG A 2 -48.99 -33.77 -20.17
N THR A 3 -47.66 -33.62 -20.19
CA THR A 3 -46.58 -34.48 -19.68
C THR A 3 -45.20 -33.80 -19.90
N GLU A 4 -44.27 -34.08 -18.97
CA GLU A 4 -42.78 -34.24 -19.04
C GLU A 4 -41.85 -33.10 -19.54
N LEU A 5 -40.88 -32.60 -18.75
CA LEU A 5 -39.59 -33.16 -18.25
C LEU A 5 -38.55 -33.45 -19.36
N THR A 6 -37.47 -32.66 -19.43
CA THR A 6 -36.07 -33.17 -19.28
C THR A 6 -35.03 -32.06 -19.08
N LEU A 7 -33.99 -32.44 -18.33
CA LEU A 7 -32.94 -31.67 -17.64
C LEU A 7 -31.64 -31.49 -18.46
N HIS A 8 -30.72 -30.70 -17.88
CA HIS A 8 -29.23 -30.61 -18.01
C HIS A 8 -28.68 -29.39 -18.77
N ARG A 9 -27.69 -28.58 -18.32
CA ARG A 9 -26.69 -28.55 -17.21
C ARG A 9 -26.22 -27.07 -17.03
N LEU A 10 -26.38 -26.41 -15.88
CA LEU A 10 -25.39 -26.08 -14.81
C LEU A 10 -23.97 -25.62 -15.22
N ARG A 11 -23.59 -24.39 -14.81
CA ARG A 11 -22.34 -23.95 -14.13
C ARG A 11 -22.48 -22.51 -13.52
N PRO A 12 -21.69 -22.12 -12.49
CA PRO A 12 -22.23 -21.64 -11.20
C PRO A 12 -22.16 -20.13 -10.94
N VAL A 13 -23.10 -19.66 -10.11
CA VAL A 13 -23.20 -18.31 -9.52
C VAL A 13 -22.52 -18.30 -8.14
N ILE A 14 -21.81 -17.22 -7.86
CA ILE A 14 -21.04 -16.94 -6.63
C ILE A 14 -22.00 -16.70 -5.46
N TRP A 15 -21.68 -17.29 -4.30
CA TRP A 15 -22.46 -17.19 -3.06
C TRP A 15 -22.16 -15.88 -2.32
N VAL A 16 -23.22 -15.14 -2.00
CA VAL A 16 -23.30 -14.14 -0.93
C VAL A 16 -23.87 -14.85 0.30
N ILE A 17 -23.22 -14.74 1.46
CA ILE A 17 -23.80 -15.18 2.74
C ILE A 17 -23.68 -14.03 3.74
N ALA A 18 -24.85 -13.50 4.11
CA ALA A 18 -25.10 -12.77 5.34
C ALA A 18 -25.46 -13.78 6.44
N CYS A 19 -24.95 -13.56 7.67
CA CYS A 19 -25.32 -14.35 8.85
C CYS A 19 -25.93 -13.43 9.91
N LEU A 20 -27.24 -13.55 10.12
CA LEU A 20 -27.91 -13.18 11.37
C LEU A 20 -29.02 -14.19 11.67
N ALA A 21 -29.16 -14.48 12.96
CA ALA A 21 -30.28 -15.13 13.67
C ALA A 21 -30.38 -16.67 13.73
N LEU A 22 -30.21 -17.19 14.96
CA LEU A 22 -31.11 -18.15 15.63
C LEU A 22 -30.77 -18.09 17.13
N GLY A 23 -31.67 -18.02 18.11
CA GLY A 23 -33.12 -17.96 18.18
C GLY A 23 -33.50 -18.30 19.63
N LEU A 24 -34.60 -17.77 20.17
CA LEU A 24 -35.33 -18.43 21.25
C LEU A 24 -36.74 -17.87 21.39
N LEU A 25 -37.74 -18.75 21.25
CA LEU A 25 -39.09 -18.50 21.72
C LEU A 25 -39.71 -19.84 22.09
N LEU A 26 -39.99 -20.05 23.37
CA LEU A 26 -41.17 -20.75 23.89
C LEU A 26 -41.35 -20.29 25.35
N GLY A 27 -42.53 -19.80 25.68
CA GLY A 27 -42.89 -19.27 26.99
C GLY A 27 -43.73 -20.24 27.83
N SER A 28 -43.83 -19.93 29.12
CA SER A 28 -45.01 -20.16 29.98
C SER A 28 -44.75 -19.52 31.35
N GLY A 29 -45.74 -18.82 31.90
CA GLY A 29 -45.55 -17.87 32.99
C GLY A 29 -45.76 -18.34 34.44
N ALA A 30 -45.21 -17.49 35.32
CA ALA A 30 -45.70 -17.01 36.63
C ALA A 30 -45.81 -17.98 37.85
N PRO A 31 -45.91 -17.48 39.11
CA PRO A 31 -44.90 -16.68 39.84
C PRO A 31 -44.67 -17.13 41.33
N VAL A 32 -43.75 -16.43 42.02
CA VAL A 32 -43.55 -16.26 43.50
C VAL A 32 -42.97 -17.42 44.33
N LEU A 33 -41.79 -17.21 44.93
CA LEU A 33 -41.52 -17.19 46.40
C LEU A 33 -40.02 -17.26 46.76
N ALA A 34 -39.61 -16.31 47.61
CA ALA A 34 -38.62 -16.40 48.70
C ALA A 34 -37.14 -16.77 48.41
N ALA A 35 -36.25 -15.82 48.75
CA ALA A 35 -34.89 -16.11 49.22
C ALA A 35 -34.94 -16.87 50.57
N PRO A 36 -33.93 -17.70 50.91
CA PRO A 36 -32.82 -17.15 51.70
C PRO A 36 -31.43 -17.81 51.51
N ALA A 37 -30.44 -17.11 52.08
CA ALA A 37 -29.20 -17.60 52.69
C ALA A 37 -28.04 -18.15 51.83
N THR A 38 -26.94 -17.39 51.86
CA THR A 38 -25.54 -17.87 51.74
C THR A 38 -25.22 -18.92 52.82
N PRO A 39 -24.38 -19.91 52.48
CA PRO A 39 -23.08 -19.94 53.17
C PRO A 39 -21.91 -20.47 52.31
N GLY A 40 -20.70 -20.03 52.67
CA GLY A 40 -19.55 -20.93 52.83
C GLY A 40 -18.68 -21.22 51.61
N ALA A 41 -17.49 -20.65 51.61
CA ALA A 41 -16.35 -21.07 50.80
C ALA A 41 -16.01 -22.55 51.00
N ALA A 42 -15.74 -23.28 49.91
CA ALA A 42 -14.97 -24.51 49.93
C ALA A 42 -14.20 -24.67 48.61
N LEU A 43 -12.89 -24.77 48.74
CA LEU A 43 -11.92 -25.13 47.70
C LEU A 43 -12.22 -26.53 47.18
N VAL A 44 -12.22 -26.73 45.85
CA VAL A 44 -12.18 -28.06 45.24
C VAL A 44 -11.03 -28.11 44.25
N SER A 45 -10.09 -28.99 44.54
CA SER A 45 -8.91 -29.34 43.75
C SER A 45 -9.30 -29.99 42.41
N PHE A 46 -8.69 -29.55 41.31
CA PHE A 46 -8.71 -30.30 40.06
C PHE A 46 -7.51 -31.25 40.01
N GLN A 47 -7.81 -32.55 39.92
CA GLN A 47 -6.82 -33.59 39.65
C GLN A 47 -6.36 -33.51 38.19
N THR A 48 -5.04 -33.56 38.01
CA THR A 48 -4.33 -33.66 36.75
C THR A 48 -4.42 -35.10 36.21
N PHE A 49 -4.90 -35.26 34.97
CA PHE A 49 -4.66 -36.48 34.21
C PHE A 49 -3.33 -36.33 33.45
N ALA A 50 -2.33 -37.12 33.87
CA ALA A 50 -1.05 -37.26 33.21
C ALA A 50 -1.16 -38.23 32.03
N VAL A 51 -0.70 -37.81 30.85
CA VAL A 51 -0.41 -38.70 29.71
C VAL A 51 1.11 -38.76 29.56
N GLN A 52 1.68 -39.96 29.64
CA GLN A 52 3.11 -40.19 29.44
C GLN A 52 3.48 -40.19 27.94
N PRO A 53 4.68 -39.70 27.56
CA PRO A 53 5.16 -39.70 26.18
C PRO A 53 5.89 -41.00 25.82
N ARG A 54 5.83 -41.40 24.55
CA ARG A 54 6.66 -42.48 23.98
C ARG A 54 7.50 -41.96 22.82
N SER A 55 8.82 -42.08 23.02
CA SER A 55 9.95 -42.09 22.07
C SER A 55 10.18 -40.92 21.11
N ALA A 56 11.37 -40.33 21.29
CA ALA A 56 12.02 -39.28 20.53
C ALA A 56 12.60 -39.76 19.19
N ASP A 57 12.68 -38.86 18.22
CA ASP A 57 13.93 -38.53 17.53
C ASP A 57 13.83 -37.21 16.76
N ALA A 58 14.90 -36.41 16.86
CA ALA A 58 15.22 -35.19 16.11
C ALA A 58 14.37 -33.92 16.34
N LEU A 59 14.78 -33.10 17.32
CA LEU A 59 15.11 -31.67 17.19
C LEU A 59 15.35 -31.07 18.57
N THR A 60 16.60 -31.17 19.02
CA THR A 60 17.10 -30.37 20.15
C THR A 60 17.86 -29.21 19.54
N VAL A 61 17.37 -27.98 19.72
CA VAL A 61 18.13 -26.73 19.86
C VAL A 61 17.14 -25.55 19.82
N VAL A 62 17.23 -24.70 20.85
CA VAL A 62 16.52 -23.44 21.15
C VAL A 62 15.08 -23.55 21.69
N SER A 63 14.96 -23.78 23.00
CA SER A 63 13.80 -23.37 23.78
C SER A 63 14.28 -22.74 25.09
N SER A 64 14.86 -21.54 24.99
CA SER A 64 15.22 -20.73 26.15
C SER A 64 15.56 -19.30 25.72
N SER A 65 14.53 -18.51 25.39
CA SER A 65 14.53 -17.02 25.50
C SER A 65 13.22 -16.42 24.98
N VAL A 66 12.07 -16.80 25.54
CA VAL A 66 10.84 -15.99 25.42
C VAL A 66 10.30 -15.77 26.83
N SER A 67 11.02 -14.93 27.57
CA SER A 67 10.58 -14.35 28.85
C SER A 67 11.34 -13.06 29.04
N GLN A 68 11.02 -12.07 28.22
CA GLN A 68 11.22 -10.68 28.55
C GLN A 68 10.07 -9.90 27.90
N ALA A 69 8.88 -10.05 28.49
CA ALA A 69 7.83 -9.07 28.31
C ALA A 69 8.33 -7.78 28.96
N ALA A 70 8.37 -6.70 28.18
CA ALA A 70 8.63 -5.37 28.69
C ALA A 70 7.66 -5.06 29.83
N THR A 71 8.17 -5.00 31.06
CA THR A 71 7.49 -4.29 32.15
C THR A 71 7.48 -2.82 31.79
N PHE A 72 6.37 -2.35 31.24
CA PHE A 72 6.09 -0.93 31.10
C PHE A 72 5.96 -0.34 32.51
N GLY A 73 7.01 0.36 32.94
CA GLY A 73 6.93 1.25 34.09
C GLY A 73 5.89 2.32 33.82
N ALA A 74 4.97 2.48 34.78
CA ALA A 74 3.89 3.46 34.72
C ALA A 74 4.46 4.89 34.59
N ALA A 75 4.37 5.43 33.38
CA ALA A 75 4.37 6.86 33.11
C ALA A 75 3.12 7.15 32.28
N ASP A 76 2.22 7.93 32.88
CA ASP A 76 0.96 8.41 32.33
C ASP A 76 1.16 9.04 30.93
N THR A 77 0.79 8.31 29.87
CA THR A 77 0.76 8.79 28.48
C THR A 77 -0.31 8.01 27.71
N THR A 78 -1.39 8.68 27.30
CA THR A 78 -2.37 8.12 26.35
C THR A 78 -1.70 7.95 24.98
N ALA A 79 -1.59 6.71 24.52
CA ALA A 79 -1.08 6.39 23.18
C ALA A 79 -1.89 7.11 22.09
N THR A 80 -1.19 7.61 21.06
CA THR A 80 -1.80 8.26 19.90
C THR A 80 -2.53 7.25 19.01
N PRO A 81 -3.49 7.67 18.16
CA PRO A 81 -4.17 6.78 17.24
C PRO A 81 -3.23 5.98 16.32
N ALA A 82 -2.13 6.59 15.88
CA ALA A 82 -1.13 5.93 15.06
C ALA A 82 -0.36 4.85 15.82
N GLU A 83 -0.03 5.06 17.11
CA GLU A 83 0.61 4.06 17.96
C GLU A 83 -0.33 2.87 18.23
N ILE A 84 -1.62 3.16 18.43
CA ILE A 84 -2.66 2.14 18.59
C ILE A 84 -2.80 1.30 17.30
N ALA A 85 -2.79 1.93 16.13
CA ALA A 85 -2.82 1.23 14.85
C ALA A 85 -1.56 0.38 14.60
N ALA A 86 -0.38 0.90 14.93
CA ALA A 86 0.89 0.16 14.85
C ALA A 86 0.90 -1.06 15.79
N GLN A 87 0.36 -0.91 17.00
CA GLN A 87 0.18 -2.02 17.94
C GLN A 87 -0.75 -3.10 17.35
N ALA A 88 -1.82 -2.73 16.66
CA ALA A 88 -2.71 -3.69 15.99
C ALA A 88 -2.00 -4.46 14.86
N VAL A 89 -1.11 -3.82 14.10
CA VAL A 89 -0.24 -4.50 13.11
C VAL A 89 0.66 -5.53 13.80
N TYR A 90 1.36 -5.12 14.86
CA TYR A 90 2.24 -6.01 15.61
C TYR A 90 1.50 -7.22 16.19
N LEU A 91 0.33 -7.02 16.81
CA LEU A 91 -0.51 -8.11 17.34
C LEU A 91 -1.04 -9.04 16.24
N THR A 92 -1.42 -8.47 15.08
CA THR A 92 -1.81 -9.27 13.91
C THR A 92 -0.65 -10.16 13.45
N ASN A 93 0.58 -9.65 13.44
CA ASN A 93 1.76 -10.43 13.10
C ASN A 93 2.13 -11.46 14.16
N GLN A 94 1.83 -11.23 15.45
CA GLN A 94 1.95 -12.27 16.47
C GLN A 94 0.97 -13.43 16.22
N GLU A 95 -0.28 -13.15 15.86
CA GLU A 95 -1.25 -14.18 15.49
C GLU A 95 -0.81 -15.00 14.28
N ARG A 96 -0.20 -14.35 13.27
CA ARG A 96 0.37 -15.01 12.10
C ARG A 96 1.59 -15.86 12.46
N ALA A 97 2.54 -15.30 13.19
CA ALA A 97 3.77 -15.99 13.60
C ALA A 97 3.47 -17.22 14.49
N GLY A 98 2.51 -17.11 15.41
CA GLY A 98 2.05 -18.23 16.25
C GLY A 98 1.47 -19.41 15.46
N ARG A 99 1.17 -19.22 14.18
CA ARG A 99 0.67 -20.25 13.25
C ARG A 99 1.66 -20.56 12.11
N GLY A 100 2.90 -20.12 12.23
CA GLY A 100 3.95 -20.37 11.23
C GLY A 100 3.77 -19.58 9.92
N LEU A 101 2.95 -18.53 9.91
CA LEU A 101 2.79 -17.65 8.77
C LEU A 101 3.80 -16.49 8.81
N MET A 102 4.25 -16.05 7.64
CA MET A 102 5.12 -14.89 7.51
C MET A 102 4.41 -13.61 8.00
N PRO A 103 5.09 -12.72 8.73
CA PRO A 103 4.51 -11.44 9.13
C PRO A 103 4.25 -10.55 7.91
N LEU A 104 3.31 -9.64 8.06
CA LEU A 104 2.92 -8.63 7.09
C LEU A 104 3.68 -7.34 7.35
N LYS A 105 4.15 -6.70 6.27
CA LYS A 105 4.81 -5.40 6.33
C LYS A 105 3.79 -4.27 6.40
N ALA A 106 3.94 -3.34 7.34
CA ALA A 106 3.16 -2.12 7.32
C ALA A 106 3.46 -1.33 6.03
N ALA A 107 2.42 -1.11 5.19
CA ALA A 107 2.52 -0.37 3.94
C ALA A 107 1.79 0.96 4.08
N ALA A 108 2.51 2.07 3.92
CA ALA A 108 1.97 3.41 4.13
C ALA A 108 0.69 3.68 3.31
N SER A 109 0.65 3.25 2.05
CA SER A 109 -0.53 3.40 1.18
C SER A 109 -1.77 2.65 1.68
N LEU A 110 -1.59 1.43 2.23
CA LEU A 110 -2.69 0.71 2.86
C LEU A 110 -3.11 1.36 4.19
N THR A 111 -2.16 1.89 4.97
CA THR A 111 -2.45 2.58 6.23
C THR A 111 -3.29 3.84 5.99
N VAL A 112 -2.97 4.63 4.97
CA VAL A 112 -3.76 5.82 4.61
C VAL A 112 -5.14 5.42 4.10
N ALA A 113 -5.25 4.38 3.27
CA ALA A 113 -6.55 3.87 2.81
C ALA A 113 -7.44 3.42 3.98
N ALA A 114 -6.89 2.65 4.92
CA ALA A 114 -7.60 2.16 6.10
C ALA A 114 -7.99 3.28 7.06
N LEU A 115 -7.09 4.25 7.30
CA LEU A 115 -7.39 5.41 8.13
C LEU A 115 -8.51 6.25 7.50
N GLY A 116 -8.41 6.55 6.21
CA GLY A 116 -9.44 7.29 5.48
C GLY A 116 -10.80 6.61 5.52
N HIS A 117 -10.86 5.28 5.41
CA HIS A 117 -12.12 4.55 5.52
C HIS A 117 -12.71 4.58 6.94
N SER A 118 -11.85 4.49 7.96
CA SER A 118 -12.29 4.60 9.36
C SER A 118 -12.83 6.00 9.67
N GLN A 119 -12.21 7.04 9.10
CA GLN A 119 -12.68 8.43 9.20
C GLN A 119 -14.00 8.61 8.47
N ASP A 120 -14.13 8.05 7.26
CA ASP A 120 -15.37 8.12 6.48
C ASP A 120 -16.55 7.49 7.23
N MET A 121 -16.38 6.28 7.80
CA MET A 121 -17.40 5.63 8.63
C MET A 121 -17.79 6.48 9.84
N ALA A 122 -16.81 7.08 10.51
CA ALA A 122 -17.02 7.89 11.72
C ALA A 122 -17.66 9.27 11.43
N GLU A 123 -17.28 9.94 10.34
CA GLU A 123 -17.78 11.28 9.98
C GLU A 123 -19.16 11.22 9.31
N ASN A 124 -19.48 10.13 8.60
CA ASN A 124 -20.70 10.03 7.80
C ASN A 124 -21.76 9.07 8.38
N ASP A 125 -21.59 8.66 9.64
CA ASP A 125 -22.53 7.82 10.41
C ASP A 125 -22.94 6.56 9.65
N PHE A 126 -21.97 5.74 9.22
CA PHE A 126 -22.25 4.44 8.60
C PHE A 126 -21.19 3.39 8.97
N PHE A 127 -21.55 2.11 8.87
CA PHE A 127 -20.62 1.00 9.06
C PHE A 127 -20.73 0.00 7.91
N SER A 128 -19.81 0.07 6.95
CA SER A 128 -19.84 -0.72 5.71
C SER A 128 -18.46 -0.75 5.06
N HIS A 129 -18.16 -1.81 4.31
CA HIS A 129 -16.97 -1.90 3.45
C HIS A 129 -17.02 -0.93 2.25
N THR A 130 -18.21 -0.45 1.90
CA THR A 130 -18.42 0.55 0.85
C THR A 130 -18.38 1.94 1.47
N SER A 131 -17.54 2.82 0.91
CA SER A 131 -17.40 4.22 1.31
C SER A 131 -18.69 5.03 1.10
N SER A 132 -18.80 6.18 1.76
CA SER A 132 -20.00 7.05 1.69
C SER A 132 -20.29 7.59 0.29
N ASP A 133 -19.26 7.73 -0.54
CA ASP A 133 -19.32 8.11 -1.96
C ASP A 133 -19.67 6.93 -2.90
N GLY A 134 -19.88 5.73 -2.34
CA GLY A 134 -20.08 4.48 -3.08
C GLY A 134 -18.80 3.77 -3.49
N GLY A 135 -17.63 4.29 -3.09
CA GLY A 135 -16.32 3.71 -3.38
C GLY A 135 -16.11 2.34 -2.76
N THR A 136 -15.42 1.46 -3.48
CA THR A 136 -15.03 0.13 -3.00
C THR A 136 -13.62 0.14 -2.40
N LEU A 137 -13.24 -0.96 -1.75
CA LEU A 137 -11.85 -1.22 -1.35
C LEU A 137 -10.84 -0.96 -2.48
N VAL A 138 -11.17 -1.40 -3.70
CA VAL A 138 -10.29 -1.21 -4.87
C VAL A 138 -10.14 0.28 -5.21
N ASN A 139 -11.23 1.06 -5.11
CA ASN A 139 -11.16 2.50 -5.31
C ASN A 139 -10.24 3.16 -4.27
N ARG A 140 -10.37 2.77 -2.99
CA ARG A 140 -9.49 3.27 -1.91
C ARG A 140 -8.03 2.89 -2.13
N TYR A 141 -7.74 1.68 -2.60
CA TYR A 141 -6.37 1.25 -2.89
C TYR A 141 -5.75 2.07 -4.02
N ILE A 142 -6.48 2.26 -5.12
CA ILE A 142 -6.02 3.05 -6.27
C ILE A 142 -5.82 4.52 -5.86
N ALA A 143 -6.78 5.11 -5.14
CA ALA A 143 -6.70 6.49 -4.66
C ALA A 143 -5.49 6.73 -3.74
N ASN A 144 -5.02 5.70 -3.05
CA ASN A 144 -3.85 5.76 -2.16
C ASN A 144 -2.59 5.15 -2.78
N ASN A 145 -2.53 5.02 -4.11
CA ASN A 145 -1.38 4.50 -4.86
C ASN A 145 -0.93 3.08 -4.44
N TYR A 146 -1.83 2.29 -3.89
CA TYR A 146 -1.63 0.85 -3.75
C TYR A 146 -2.03 0.18 -5.06
N ILE A 147 -1.11 0.24 -6.04
CA ILE A 147 -1.27 -0.29 -7.40
C ILE A 147 -0.41 -1.55 -7.63
N ASN A 148 -0.61 -2.24 -8.76
CA ASN A 148 0.11 -3.46 -9.14
C ASN A 148 0.04 -4.58 -8.08
N TRP A 149 -1.09 -4.69 -7.40
CA TRP A 149 -1.35 -5.70 -6.39
C TRP A 149 -1.97 -6.96 -6.99
N THR A 150 -1.76 -8.08 -6.29
CA THR A 150 -2.13 -9.45 -6.70
C THR A 150 -3.08 -10.12 -5.71
N GLY A 151 -3.24 -9.52 -4.52
CA GLY A 151 -4.24 -9.87 -3.53
C GLY A 151 -4.58 -8.65 -2.67
N GLY A 152 -5.81 -8.62 -2.17
CA GLY A 152 -6.34 -7.56 -1.33
C GLY A 152 -7.45 -8.09 -0.41
N ALA A 153 -7.53 -7.59 0.82
CA ALA A 153 -8.59 -7.95 1.75
C ALA A 153 -8.80 -6.82 2.76
N GLU A 154 -9.97 -6.78 3.40
CA GLU A 154 -10.31 -5.77 4.40
C GLU A 154 -11.06 -6.40 5.56
N ASN A 155 -10.72 -5.96 6.77
CA ASN A 155 -11.51 -6.15 7.98
C ASN A 155 -11.91 -4.78 8.53
N ILE A 156 -13.17 -4.59 8.90
CA ILE A 156 -13.63 -3.40 9.63
C ILE A 156 -14.18 -3.79 10.99
N ALA A 157 -14.07 -2.90 11.96
CA ALA A 157 -14.66 -3.06 13.29
C ALA A 157 -14.99 -1.71 13.92
N ALA A 158 -15.95 -1.69 14.82
CA ALA A 158 -16.32 -0.50 15.58
C ALA A 158 -16.61 -0.86 17.05
N GLY A 159 -16.40 0.10 17.97
CA GLY A 159 -16.70 -0.08 19.40
C GLY A 159 -15.54 -0.60 20.27
N PHE A 160 -14.35 -0.82 19.69
CA PHE A 160 -13.20 -1.35 20.43
C PHE A 160 -12.19 -0.22 20.69
N SER A 161 -11.89 0.09 21.94
CA SER A 161 -10.97 1.18 22.29
C SER A 161 -9.48 0.82 22.25
N THR A 162 -9.14 -0.46 22.00
CA THR A 162 -7.76 -0.95 22.07
C THR A 162 -7.44 -1.91 20.92
N ALA A 163 -6.16 -1.96 20.55
CA ALA A 163 -5.62 -2.83 19.51
C ALA A 163 -5.80 -4.32 19.87
N GLU A 164 -5.59 -4.67 21.13
CA GLU A 164 -5.77 -6.03 21.65
C GLU A 164 -7.21 -6.49 21.48
N ALA A 165 -8.18 -5.65 21.87
CA ALA A 165 -9.60 -6.01 21.79
C ALA A 165 -10.07 -6.19 20.35
N VAL A 166 -9.66 -5.30 19.42
CA VAL A 166 -10.08 -5.39 18.02
C VAL A 166 -9.44 -6.60 17.31
N VAL A 167 -8.16 -6.89 17.55
CA VAL A 167 -7.50 -8.06 16.95
C VAL A 167 -8.12 -9.36 17.45
N VAL A 168 -8.44 -9.45 18.74
CA VAL A 168 -9.19 -10.60 19.30
C VAL A 168 -10.57 -10.72 18.66
N ALA A 169 -11.28 -9.62 18.44
CA ALA A 169 -12.59 -9.62 17.78
C ALA A 169 -12.50 -10.12 16.32
N TRP A 170 -11.53 -9.62 15.54
CA TRP A 170 -11.29 -10.11 14.18
C TRP A 170 -10.91 -11.60 14.18
N MET A 171 -10.02 -12.02 15.09
CA MET A 171 -9.63 -13.42 15.20
C MET A 171 -10.77 -14.33 15.68
N ASN A 172 -11.83 -13.82 16.31
CA ASN A 172 -13.01 -14.61 16.67
C ASN A 172 -14.06 -14.69 15.54
N SER A 173 -13.98 -13.83 14.53
CA SER A 173 -14.81 -13.87 13.31
C SER A 173 -14.15 -14.73 12.22
N ALA A 174 -14.86 -15.73 11.71
CA ALA A 174 -14.29 -16.62 10.68
C ALA A 174 -13.86 -15.86 9.41
N GLY A 175 -14.67 -14.90 8.94
CA GLY A 175 -14.34 -14.09 7.76
C GLY A 175 -13.10 -13.23 7.98
N HIS A 176 -13.05 -12.49 9.09
CA HIS A 176 -11.93 -11.60 9.39
C HIS A 176 -10.63 -12.37 9.68
N ARG A 177 -10.73 -13.49 10.40
CA ARG A 177 -9.61 -14.41 10.64
C ARG A 177 -9.04 -14.96 9.34
N ASN A 178 -9.87 -15.30 8.36
CA ASN A 178 -9.39 -15.80 7.07
C ASN A 178 -8.55 -14.75 6.33
N ASN A 179 -8.91 -13.47 6.43
CA ASN A 179 -8.11 -12.38 5.88
C ASN A 179 -6.76 -12.26 6.60
N ILE A 180 -6.76 -12.23 7.94
CA ILE A 180 -5.54 -12.15 8.78
C ILE A 180 -4.58 -13.32 8.50
N LEU A 181 -5.11 -14.53 8.35
CA LEU A 181 -4.32 -15.75 8.18
C LEU A 181 -4.06 -16.13 6.71
N ASN A 182 -4.39 -15.26 5.76
CA ASN A 182 -4.13 -15.54 4.36
C ASN A 182 -2.61 -15.53 4.08
N PRO A 183 -2.00 -16.66 3.64
CA PRO A 183 -0.58 -16.74 3.37
C PRO A 183 -0.15 -15.96 2.12
N SER A 184 -1.08 -15.61 1.22
CA SER A 184 -0.75 -14.87 -0.01
C SER A 184 -0.56 -13.37 0.21
N LEU A 185 -0.90 -12.85 1.39
CA LEU A 185 -0.77 -11.44 1.76
C LEU A 185 0.61 -11.19 2.37
N ARG A 186 1.22 -10.07 1.98
CA ARG A 186 2.58 -9.66 2.42
C ARG A 186 2.60 -8.30 3.10
N GLU A 187 1.56 -7.50 2.91
CA GLU A 187 1.48 -6.11 3.36
C GLU A 187 0.17 -5.86 4.11
N ILE A 188 0.19 -4.91 5.03
CA ILE A 188 -0.95 -4.51 5.87
C ILE A 188 -0.96 -3.00 6.10
N GLY A 189 -2.14 -2.43 6.24
CA GLY A 189 -2.38 -1.10 6.78
C GLY A 189 -3.49 -1.14 7.81
N VAL A 190 -3.37 -0.37 8.88
CA VAL A 190 -4.42 -0.27 9.91
C VAL A 190 -4.75 1.19 10.16
N GLY A 191 -6.03 1.51 10.13
CA GLY A 191 -6.60 2.80 10.52
C GLY A 191 -7.34 2.67 11.85
N PHE A 192 -7.19 3.69 12.70
CA PHE A 192 -7.94 3.83 13.95
C PHE A 192 -8.39 5.28 14.11
N VAL A 193 -9.68 5.47 14.41
CA VAL A 193 -10.28 6.78 14.65
C VAL A 193 -11.04 6.75 15.96
N ASP A 194 -10.74 7.73 16.82
CA ASP A 194 -11.52 8.07 18.02
C ASP A 194 -12.48 9.21 17.68
N GLN A 195 -13.77 8.94 17.81
CA GLN A 195 -14.90 9.83 17.54
C GLN A 195 -15.68 10.04 18.83
N PRO A 196 -15.21 10.90 19.77
CA PRO A 196 -15.83 11.05 21.09
C PRO A 196 -17.23 11.67 21.07
N THR A 197 -17.61 12.27 19.94
CA THR A 197 -18.93 12.89 19.73
C THR A 197 -19.91 12.00 18.98
N ASP A 198 -19.55 10.73 18.73
CA ASP A 198 -20.37 9.76 17.99
C ASP A 198 -21.77 9.60 18.61
N GLN A 199 -22.77 9.34 17.77
CA GLN A 199 -24.18 9.26 18.16
C GLN A 199 -24.75 7.87 17.83
N PRO A 200 -25.89 7.45 18.43
CA PRO A 200 -26.58 6.21 18.08
C PRO A 200 -27.35 6.32 16.75
N ASN A 201 -26.71 6.83 15.70
CA ASN A 201 -27.30 7.07 14.38
C ASN A 201 -26.50 6.43 13.23
N VAL A 202 -25.58 5.53 13.56
CA VAL A 202 -24.71 4.87 12.58
C VAL A 202 -25.54 3.89 11.75
N ARG A 203 -25.62 4.14 10.43
CA ARG A 203 -26.39 3.29 9.50
C ARG A 203 -25.66 1.97 9.25
N LEU A 204 -26.33 0.87 9.53
CA LEU A 204 -25.84 -0.48 9.27
C LEU A 204 -26.29 -1.00 7.90
N PRO A 205 -25.63 -2.03 7.34
CA PRO A 205 -25.96 -2.55 6.01
C PRO A 205 -27.38 -3.13 5.88
N ASP A 206 -28.01 -3.51 7.00
CA ASP A 206 -29.39 -3.99 7.04
C ASP A 206 -30.44 -2.85 7.15
N GLY A 207 -29.97 -1.59 7.16
CA GLY A 207 -30.80 -0.39 7.30
C GLY A 207 -31.15 -0.03 8.75
N SER A 208 -30.71 -0.82 9.73
CA SER A 208 -30.87 -0.46 11.15
C SER A 208 -29.87 0.62 11.58
N LEU A 209 -30.15 1.26 12.72
CA LEU A 209 -29.24 2.20 13.36
C LEU A 209 -28.48 1.49 14.49
N GLY A 210 -27.18 1.68 14.51
CA GLY A 210 -26.28 1.23 15.55
C GLY A 210 -25.60 2.39 16.28
N GLY A 211 -24.61 2.03 17.10
CA GLY A 211 -23.81 2.98 17.87
C GLY A 211 -24.46 3.51 19.16
N PRO A 212 -23.87 4.53 19.79
CA PRO A 212 -22.58 5.12 19.41
C PRO A 212 -21.46 4.08 19.55
N TYR A 213 -20.53 4.07 18.60
CA TYR A 213 -19.38 3.18 18.61
C TYR A 213 -18.13 3.84 19.16
N PHE A 214 -17.98 5.16 18.99
CA PHE A 214 -16.83 5.98 19.41
C PHE A 214 -15.47 5.62 18.78
N TYR A 215 -15.26 4.37 18.37
CA TYR A 215 -13.99 3.87 17.87
C TYR A 215 -14.22 3.11 16.57
N TYR A 216 -13.52 3.50 15.51
CA TYR A 216 -13.63 2.89 14.19
C TYR A 216 -12.28 2.36 13.73
N TRP A 217 -12.29 1.16 13.18
CA TRP A 217 -11.10 0.44 12.73
C TRP A 217 -11.29 -0.08 11.32
N THR A 218 -10.23 0.03 10.54
CA THR A 218 -10.08 -0.66 9.26
C THR A 218 -8.71 -1.31 9.23
N GLN A 219 -8.65 -2.54 8.76
CA GLN A 219 -7.44 -3.31 8.54
C GLN A 219 -7.44 -3.80 7.10
N ASP A 220 -6.60 -3.16 6.31
CA ASP A 220 -6.40 -3.43 4.89
C ASP A 220 -5.18 -4.30 4.69
N PHE A 221 -5.26 -5.21 3.73
CA PHE A 221 -4.20 -6.15 3.41
C PHE A 221 -3.89 -6.14 1.93
N GLY A 222 -2.64 -6.42 1.56
CA GLY A 222 -2.34 -6.64 0.17
C GLY A 222 -1.05 -7.41 -0.11
N SER A 223 -0.82 -7.64 -1.41
CA SER A 223 0.45 -8.10 -1.95
C SER A 223 0.74 -7.46 -3.29
N ARG A 224 1.76 -6.61 -3.38
CA ARG A 224 2.25 -6.06 -4.65
C ARG A 224 3.14 -7.03 -5.43
N TYR A 225 3.03 -6.99 -6.75
CA TYR A 225 3.91 -7.73 -7.66
C TYR A 225 5.35 -7.25 -7.49
N ASN A 226 6.32 -8.19 -7.46
CA ASN A 226 7.75 -7.90 -7.24
C ASN A 226 8.08 -7.09 -5.98
N VAL A 227 7.19 -7.08 -4.98
CA VAL A 227 7.47 -6.51 -3.66
C VAL A 227 7.60 -7.65 -2.66
N TYR A 228 8.82 -7.82 -2.16
CA TYR A 228 9.18 -8.81 -1.15
C TYR A 228 9.68 -8.10 0.10
N PRO A 229 8.79 -7.84 1.07
CA PRO A 229 9.15 -7.10 2.26
C PRO A 229 10.13 -7.86 3.16
N MET A 230 10.95 -7.11 3.88
CA MET A 230 11.61 -7.60 5.07
C MET A 230 11.00 -6.90 6.30
N ILE A 231 10.88 -7.63 7.42
CA ILE A 231 10.21 -7.20 8.64
C ILE A 231 11.13 -7.47 9.84
N ILE A 232 11.35 -6.47 10.69
CA ILE A 232 12.08 -6.57 11.96
C ILE A 232 11.07 -6.85 13.07
N ASN A 233 11.32 -7.88 13.88
CA ASN A 233 10.56 -8.19 15.10
C ASN A 233 9.03 -8.15 14.91
N LEU A 234 8.52 -8.70 13.81
CA LEU A 234 7.07 -8.76 13.52
C LEU A 234 6.39 -7.39 13.38
N GLU A 235 7.10 -6.34 12.95
CA GLU A 235 6.65 -4.93 12.96
C GLU A 235 6.44 -4.37 14.37
N ALA A 236 7.24 -4.82 15.35
CA ALA A 236 7.22 -4.22 16.68
C ALA A 236 7.58 -2.72 16.60
N PRO A 237 6.84 -1.83 17.30
CA PRO A 237 7.09 -0.38 17.23
C PRO A 237 8.46 0.02 17.83
N ALA A 238 8.98 -0.79 18.77
CA ALA A 238 10.26 -0.58 19.41
C ALA A 238 10.86 -1.89 19.96
N THR A 239 12.15 -1.85 20.27
CA THR A 239 12.91 -2.89 20.98
C THR A 239 13.96 -2.24 21.88
N ASP A 240 14.35 -2.89 22.96
CA ASP A 240 15.53 -2.55 23.77
C ASP A 240 16.75 -3.44 23.46
N ALA A 241 16.52 -4.53 22.72
CA ALA A 241 17.56 -5.44 22.28
C ALA A 241 18.17 -5.01 20.93
N GLN A 242 19.50 -4.96 20.85
CA GLN A 242 20.23 -4.82 19.58
C GLN A 242 20.11 -6.07 18.70
N ASN A 243 19.95 -7.25 19.32
CA ASN A 243 19.74 -8.48 18.57
C ASN A 243 18.26 -8.61 18.24
N VAL A 244 17.94 -8.60 16.95
CA VAL A 244 16.58 -8.65 16.42
C VAL A 244 16.40 -9.85 15.50
N THR A 245 15.15 -10.18 15.22
CA THR A 245 14.79 -11.18 14.22
C THR A 245 14.28 -10.49 12.97
N LEU A 246 14.80 -10.91 11.82
CA LEU A 246 14.33 -10.49 10.50
C LEU A 246 13.48 -11.60 9.92
N ALA A 247 12.32 -11.26 9.37
CA ALA A 247 11.53 -12.11 8.49
C ALA A 247 11.62 -11.53 7.07
N ILE A 248 11.99 -12.35 6.09
CA ILE A 248 12.33 -11.91 4.73
C ILE A 248 11.43 -12.67 3.75
N HIS A 249 10.56 -11.94 3.05
CA HIS A 249 9.76 -12.51 1.96
C HIS A 249 10.65 -12.74 0.72
N GLY A 250 10.20 -13.64 -0.17
CA GLY A 250 10.91 -13.93 -1.44
C GLY A 250 11.44 -15.36 -1.56
N ALA A 251 10.98 -16.29 -0.73
CA ALA A 251 11.37 -17.71 -0.83
C ALA A 251 11.02 -18.36 -2.17
N ASP A 252 10.03 -17.80 -2.87
CA ASP A 252 9.58 -18.18 -4.20
C ASP A 252 10.32 -17.46 -5.33
N TRP A 253 11.19 -16.50 -5.02
CA TRP A 253 11.82 -15.62 -6.00
C TRP A 253 13.35 -15.52 -5.89
N ALA A 254 13.90 -15.42 -4.68
CA ALA A 254 15.32 -15.21 -4.42
C ALA A 254 16.06 -16.52 -4.14
N ASP A 255 17.29 -16.65 -4.67
CA ASP A 255 18.23 -17.73 -4.32
C ASP A 255 19.36 -17.25 -3.40
N GLN A 256 19.67 -15.95 -3.44
CA GLN A 256 20.67 -15.32 -2.58
C GLN A 256 20.15 -14.02 -1.94
N MET A 257 20.78 -13.62 -0.85
CA MET A 257 20.53 -12.34 -0.20
C MET A 257 21.80 -11.69 0.36
N GLN A 258 21.79 -10.38 0.54
CA GLN A 258 22.70 -9.63 1.40
C GLN A 258 21.89 -8.91 2.47
N VAL A 259 22.37 -8.86 3.70
CA VAL A 259 21.75 -8.12 4.80
C VAL A 259 22.75 -7.09 5.34
N SER A 260 22.30 -5.86 5.61
CA SER A 260 23.18 -4.75 5.98
C SER A 260 22.47 -3.71 6.85
N ASN A 261 23.21 -3.06 7.77
CA ASN A 261 22.77 -1.84 8.47
C ASN A 261 23.02 -0.58 7.62
N ARG A 262 23.59 -0.72 6.43
CA ARG A 262 23.92 0.37 5.49
C ARG A 262 23.21 0.17 4.17
N ALA A 263 22.60 1.24 3.65
CA ALA A 263 21.90 1.24 2.37
C ALA A 263 22.80 0.92 1.17
N ASP A 264 24.10 1.18 1.27
CA ASP A 264 25.09 0.93 0.22
C ASP A 264 25.63 -0.52 0.19
N PHE A 265 25.23 -1.36 1.15
CA PHE A 265 25.70 -2.74 1.31
C PHE A 265 27.22 -2.88 1.37
N VAL A 266 27.96 -1.81 1.70
CA VAL A 266 29.43 -1.87 1.82
C VAL A 266 29.82 -2.81 2.96
N GLY A 267 30.57 -3.86 2.63
CA GLY A 267 30.99 -4.90 3.58
C GLY A 267 29.97 -6.02 3.77
N ALA A 268 28.80 -5.97 3.13
CA ALA A 268 27.85 -7.09 3.13
C ALA A 268 28.29 -8.17 2.14
N ALA A 269 28.15 -9.44 2.53
CA ALA A 269 28.44 -10.59 1.67
C ALA A 269 27.13 -11.20 1.16
N TRP A 270 27.18 -11.78 -0.05
CA TRP A 270 26.11 -12.64 -0.54
C TRP A 270 26.09 -13.95 0.25
N GLU A 271 24.90 -14.35 0.67
CA GLU A 271 24.61 -15.61 1.33
C GLU A 271 23.37 -16.28 0.71
N PRO A 272 23.17 -17.60 0.88
CA PRO A 272 21.93 -18.25 0.44
C PRO A 272 20.70 -17.59 1.05
N PHE A 273 19.62 -17.49 0.27
CA PHE A 273 18.36 -16.93 0.76
C PHE A 273 17.87 -17.70 2.00
N ALA A 274 17.45 -16.95 3.02
CA ALA A 274 16.75 -17.48 4.19
C ALA A 274 15.58 -16.57 4.56
N SER A 275 14.42 -17.15 4.83
CA SER A 275 13.20 -16.39 5.18
C SER A 275 13.22 -15.84 6.61
N ALA A 276 14.19 -16.24 7.43
CA ALA A 276 14.38 -15.74 8.78
C ALA A 276 15.88 -15.62 9.12
N LYS A 277 16.26 -14.57 9.84
CA LYS A 277 17.65 -14.34 10.25
C LYS A 277 17.72 -13.56 11.58
N SER A 278 18.61 -13.97 12.49
CA SER A 278 19.00 -13.10 13.62
C SER A 278 20.00 -12.04 13.16
N TRP A 279 19.82 -10.80 13.60
CA TRP A 279 20.62 -9.67 13.15
C TRP A 279 20.94 -8.70 14.27
N ILE A 280 22.12 -8.09 14.21
CA ILE A 280 22.57 -7.11 15.20
C ILE A 280 22.42 -5.72 14.58
N LEU A 281 21.54 -4.90 15.18
CA LEU A 281 21.35 -3.51 14.81
C LEU A 281 22.61 -2.68 15.08
N ALA A 282 22.76 -1.57 14.35
CA ALA A 282 23.79 -0.59 14.68
C ALA A 282 23.60 -0.08 16.13
N PRO A 283 24.69 0.11 16.90
CA PRO A 283 24.59 0.43 18.32
C PRO A 283 23.97 1.82 18.58
N GLY A 284 23.53 2.03 19.83
CA GLY A 284 22.96 3.30 20.32
C GLY A 284 21.44 3.37 20.24
N ASN A 285 20.87 4.43 20.81
CA ASN A 285 19.43 4.69 20.79
C ASN A 285 18.97 5.36 19.47
N GLY A 286 17.70 5.21 19.12
CA GLY A 286 17.06 5.85 17.95
C GLY A 286 16.60 4.85 16.89
N ILE A 287 16.14 5.36 15.73
CA ILE A 287 15.74 4.49 14.62
C ILE A 287 16.94 3.71 14.10
N ARG A 288 16.73 2.42 13.86
CA ARG A 288 17.68 1.53 13.22
C ARG A 288 17.03 0.93 11.99
N THR A 289 17.69 1.10 10.85
CA THR A 289 17.25 0.58 9.56
C THR A 289 18.09 -0.63 9.18
N VAL A 290 17.43 -1.70 8.75
CA VAL A 290 18.07 -2.88 8.17
C VAL A 290 17.66 -2.97 6.71
N TYR A 291 18.62 -3.22 5.84
CA TYR A 291 18.43 -3.39 4.41
C TYR A 291 18.69 -4.85 4.04
N VAL A 292 17.85 -5.38 3.17
CA VAL A 292 18.04 -6.68 2.52
C VAL A 292 18.07 -6.46 1.02
N LYS A 293 19.10 -6.98 0.36
CA LYS A 293 19.15 -7.10 -1.09
C LYS A 293 18.93 -8.56 -1.46
N LEU A 294 17.91 -8.83 -2.25
CA LEU A 294 17.58 -10.14 -2.78
C LEU A 294 18.15 -10.26 -4.19
N HIS A 295 18.63 -11.44 -4.54
CA HIS A 295 19.06 -11.78 -5.89
C HIS A 295 18.42 -13.10 -6.29
N ASN A 296 18.05 -13.21 -7.57
CA ASN A 296 17.49 -14.43 -8.14
C ASN A 296 18.42 -15.08 -9.16
N VAL A 297 18.09 -16.32 -9.53
CA VAL A 297 18.86 -17.13 -10.49
C VAL A 297 19.00 -16.50 -11.88
N TYR A 298 18.21 -15.47 -12.18
CA TYR A 298 18.22 -14.73 -13.45
C TYR A 298 19.07 -13.45 -13.40
N GLY A 299 19.76 -13.18 -12.27
CA GLY A 299 20.60 -12.00 -12.10
C GLY A 299 19.82 -10.72 -11.75
N GLN A 300 18.55 -10.84 -11.35
CA GLN A 300 17.76 -9.69 -10.93
C GLN A 300 17.98 -9.41 -9.45
N GLU A 301 18.08 -8.12 -9.10
CA GLU A 301 18.23 -7.67 -7.72
C GLU A 301 17.02 -6.84 -7.27
N LEU A 302 16.58 -7.04 -6.03
CA LEU A 302 15.56 -6.22 -5.37
C LEU A 302 16.05 -5.81 -3.98
N VAL A 303 15.80 -4.57 -3.58
CA VAL A 303 16.14 -4.09 -2.23
C VAL A 303 14.86 -3.87 -1.44
N SER A 304 14.87 -4.34 -0.19
CA SER A 304 13.85 -4.09 0.81
C SER A 304 14.50 -3.57 2.10
N SER A 305 13.76 -2.84 2.91
CA SER A 305 14.24 -2.36 4.20
C SER A 305 13.11 -2.21 5.19
N ASP A 306 13.49 -2.20 6.46
CA ASP A 306 12.61 -1.94 7.57
C ASP A 306 13.36 -1.20 8.69
N GLU A 307 12.59 -0.55 9.55
CA GLU A 307 13.03 0.32 10.62
C GLU A 307 12.41 -0.09 11.96
N ILE A 308 13.21 -0.03 13.02
CA ILE A 308 12.72 -0.23 14.39
C ILE A 308 13.32 0.82 15.32
N LEU A 309 12.57 1.24 16.34
CA LEU A 309 13.11 2.09 17.40
C LEU A 309 13.93 1.23 18.38
N LEU A 310 15.23 1.49 18.46
CA LEU A 310 16.09 0.90 19.48
C LEU A 310 16.16 1.83 20.70
N THR A 311 15.87 1.28 21.87
CA THR A 311 15.85 1.97 23.17
C THR A 311 16.77 1.28 24.18
N GLY A 312 16.98 1.88 25.35
CA GLY A 312 17.66 1.23 26.47
C GLY A 312 19.17 0.95 26.27
N GLN A 313 19.79 1.47 25.21
CA GLN A 313 21.23 1.35 25.00
C GLN A 313 21.95 2.37 25.89
N ALA A 314 22.94 1.92 26.67
CA ALA A 314 23.83 2.83 27.38
C ALA A 314 24.51 3.76 26.37
N ASP A 315 24.49 5.07 26.63
CA ASP A 315 25.19 6.03 25.78
C ASP A 315 26.65 5.59 25.65
N ALA A 316 27.09 5.36 24.41
CA ALA A 316 28.49 5.10 24.15
C ALA A 316 29.30 6.28 24.71
N PRO A 317 30.34 6.05 25.54
CA PRO A 317 31.14 7.14 26.05
C PRO A 317 31.69 7.93 24.86
N THR A 318 31.31 9.19 24.77
CA THR A 318 31.84 10.12 23.78
C THR A 318 33.35 10.15 23.94
N ALA A 319 34.06 9.63 22.93
CA ALA A 319 35.50 9.72 22.87
C ALA A 319 35.89 11.20 22.96
N MET A 320 36.66 11.56 23.97
CA MET A 320 37.30 12.88 24.05
C MET A 320 38.03 13.17 22.73
N PRO A 321 38.00 14.41 22.21
CA PRO A 321 38.73 14.74 21.00
C PRO A 321 40.22 14.52 21.22
N GLN A 322 40.78 13.52 20.53
CA GLN A 322 42.21 13.30 20.44
C GLN A 322 42.82 14.49 19.65
N PRO A 323 43.87 15.17 20.14
CA PRO A 323 44.43 16.33 19.48
C PRO A 323 44.98 15.97 18.08
N THR A 324 44.60 16.81 17.12
CA THR A 324 44.93 16.71 15.69
C THR A 324 46.44 16.61 15.46
N ALA A 325 46.88 15.50 14.86
CA ALA A 325 48.25 15.40 14.33
C ALA A 325 48.38 16.25 13.06
N THR A 326 49.42 17.08 13.03
CA THR A 326 49.84 17.98 11.95
C THR A 326 50.08 17.21 10.63
N PRO A 327 49.68 17.75 9.46
CA PRO A 327 49.84 17.04 8.19
C PRO A 327 51.30 16.93 7.76
N GLN A 328 51.75 15.70 7.48
CA GLN A 328 53.06 15.39 6.88
C GLN A 328 52.92 15.37 5.34
N PRO A 329 53.88 15.92 4.57
CA PRO A 329 53.75 16.11 3.12
C PRO A 329 53.80 14.80 2.31
N THR A 330 52.96 14.77 1.27
CA THR A 330 52.82 13.74 0.23
C THR A 330 54.09 13.60 -0.63
N PRO A 331 54.59 12.38 -0.91
CA PRO A 331 55.65 12.19 -1.91
C PRO A 331 55.08 12.13 -3.33
N THR A 332 55.76 12.87 -4.22
CA THR A 332 55.56 13.04 -5.66
C THR A 332 55.83 11.75 -6.44
N VAL A 333 54.97 11.40 -7.40
CA VAL A 333 55.25 10.35 -8.41
C VAL A 333 55.36 10.98 -9.80
N GLN A 334 56.49 10.75 -10.46
CA GLN A 334 56.87 11.20 -11.80
C GLN A 334 56.40 10.19 -12.89
N PRO A 335 56.05 10.62 -14.12
CA PRO A 335 55.42 9.76 -15.12
C PRO A 335 56.43 8.85 -15.85
N THR A 336 56.00 7.65 -16.25
CA THR A 336 56.75 6.77 -17.16
C THR A 336 55.86 6.35 -18.33
N VAL A 337 56.42 6.46 -19.53
CA VAL A 337 55.81 6.29 -20.85
C VAL A 337 55.77 4.84 -21.34
N THR A 338 54.75 4.55 -22.15
CA THR A 338 54.49 3.32 -22.94
C THR A 338 55.55 3.09 -24.04
N PRO A 339 55.67 1.86 -24.57
CA PRO A 339 55.39 1.71 -26.00
C PRO A 339 54.57 0.46 -26.39
N THR A 340 53.75 0.68 -27.42
CA THR A 340 52.83 -0.22 -28.11
C THR A 340 53.54 -1.17 -29.08
N ALA A 341 52.99 -2.37 -29.31
CA ALA A 341 53.09 -3.05 -30.61
C ALA A 341 51.82 -3.88 -30.91
N GLN A 342 51.34 -3.73 -32.14
CA GLN A 342 50.12 -4.26 -32.78
C GLN A 342 50.51 -5.50 -33.67
N PRO A 343 49.65 -5.97 -34.60
CA PRO A 343 48.83 -7.18 -34.59
C PRO A 343 49.39 -8.32 -35.47
N THR A 344 48.73 -9.49 -35.50
CA THR A 344 48.88 -10.42 -36.64
C THR A 344 47.58 -11.19 -36.89
N ALA A 345 47.23 -11.32 -38.18
CA ALA A 345 46.00 -11.92 -38.70
C ALA A 345 46.30 -13.15 -39.58
N THR A 346 45.28 -14.02 -39.71
CA THR A 346 44.89 -14.86 -40.89
C THR A 346 45.78 -16.06 -41.32
N PRO A 347 45.31 -17.03 -42.16
CA PRO A 347 43.94 -17.49 -42.54
C PRO A 347 43.78 -19.05 -42.69
N HIS A 348 42.60 -19.48 -43.20
CA HIS A 348 42.33 -20.56 -44.20
C HIS A 348 41.46 -21.80 -43.75
N PRO A 349 40.78 -22.57 -44.64
CA PRO A 349 39.30 -22.67 -44.72
C PRO A 349 38.76 -24.14 -44.76
N THR A 350 37.46 -24.32 -45.04
CA THR A 350 36.90 -25.18 -46.14
C THR A 350 35.51 -25.79 -45.83
N ALA A 351 34.60 -25.59 -46.80
CA ALA A 351 33.41 -26.32 -47.26
C ALA A 351 32.28 -26.74 -46.27
N THR A 352 31.04 -26.25 -46.41
CA THR A 352 29.96 -26.56 -47.39
C THR A 352 29.28 -27.92 -47.16
N VAL A 353 28.02 -27.93 -46.67
CA VAL A 353 26.88 -28.67 -47.30
C VAL A 353 25.54 -28.02 -46.90
N GLN A 354 24.71 -27.75 -47.91
CA GLN A 354 23.28 -27.40 -47.86
C GLN A 354 22.47 -28.69 -48.12
N PRO A 355 21.26 -28.85 -47.56
CA PRO A 355 20.12 -28.95 -48.47
C PRO A 355 18.89 -28.15 -48.02
N THR A 356 18.22 -27.59 -49.01
CA THR A 356 16.90 -26.97 -48.98
C THR A 356 15.84 -28.02 -49.34
N VAL A 357 14.69 -28.03 -48.66
CA VAL A 357 13.30 -28.20 -49.20
C VAL A 357 12.30 -27.98 -48.05
N THR A 358 11.53 -26.89 -48.05
CA THR A 358 10.17 -26.70 -48.63
C THR A 358 9.03 -27.12 -47.67
N PRO A 359 8.12 -26.20 -47.28
CA PRO A 359 6.95 -26.52 -46.47
C PRO A 359 5.84 -27.18 -47.29
N THR A 360 5.22 -28.22 -46.72
CA THR A 360 4.11 -28.97 -47.31
C THR A 360 2.80 -28.20 -47.17
N ALA A 361 2.18 -27.86 -48.29
CA ALA A 361 0.76 -27.51 -48.36
C ALA A 361 -0.04 -28.79 -48.64
N GLN A 362 -1.08 -29.04 -47.85
CA GLN A 362 -2.09 -30.06 -48.13
C GLN A 362 -3.45 -29.37 -48.37
N PRO A 363 -4.09 -29.54 -49.55
CA PRO A 363 -5.48 -29.19 -49.76
C PRO A 363 -6.36 -30.42 -49.50
N THR A 364 -7.48 -30.25 -48.79
CA THR A 364 -8.52 -31.28 -48.74
C THR A 364 -9.93 -30.68 -48.76
N THR A 365 -10.60 -30.95 -49.88
CA THR A 365 -12.05 -31.12 -50.12
C THR A 365 -13.03 -29.96 -49.92
N THR A 366 -13.45 -29.45 -51.08
CA THR A 366 -14.68 -28.74 -51.44
C THR A 366 -15.97 -29.37 -50.89
N PRO A 367 -16.88 -28.60 -50.27
CA PRO A 367 -18.30 -28.87 -50.30
C PRO A 367 -18.99 -28.10 -51.45
N GLN A 368 -19.81 -28.84 -52.19
CA GLN A 368 -20.67 -28.43 -53.30
C GLN A 368 -21.68 -27.33 -52.87
N PRO A 369 -21.86 -26.23 -53.63
CA PRO A 369 -22.93 -25.27 -53.36
C PRO A 369 -24.27 -25.77 -53.92
N THR A 370 -25.26 -25.92 -53.05
CA THR A 370 -26.66 -26.08 -53.42
C THR A 370 -27.24 -24.69 -53.72
N THR A 371 -27.81 -24.54 -54.91
CA THR A 371 -28.46 -23.31 -55.38
C THR A 371 -29.82 -23.11 -54.72
N THR A 372 -29.97 -22.09 -53.88
CA THR A 372 -31.19 -21.27 -53.75
C THR A 372 -30.86 -19.99 -52.96
N PRO A 373 -30.69 -18.81 -53.59
CA PRO A 373 -30.68 -17.54 -52.88
C PRO A 373 -32.11 -17.03 -52.71
N THR A 374 -32.60 -17.03 -51.48
CA THR A 374 -33.68 -16.15 -51.05
C THR A 374 -33.11 -14.74 -50.94
N ALA A 375 -33.55 -13.82 -51.78
CA ALA A 375 -33.15 -12.42 -51.69
C ALA A 375 -33.77 -11.78 -50.43
N GLN A 376 -32.99 -11.75 -49.36
CA GLN A 376 -33.18 -10.81 -48.25
C GLN A 376 -32.19 -9.66 -48.50
N PRO A 377 -32.60 -8.38 -48.44
CA PRO A 377 -31.65 -7.28 -48.58
C PRO A 377 -30.67 -7.32 -47.40
N THR A 378 -29.46 -7.80 -47.67
CA THR A 378 -28.31 -7.66 -46.77
C THR A 378 -27.91 -6.19 -46.83
N GLU A 379 -28.10 -5.46 -45.74
CA GLU A 379 -27.53 -4.13 -45.57
C GLU A 379 -26.02 -4.22 -45.83
N THR A 380 -25.52 -3.41 -46.77
CA THR A 380 -24.08 -3.30 -47.03
C THR A 380 -23.40 -2.91 -45.71
N PRO A 381 -22.43 -3.68 -45.19
CA PRO A 381 -21.76 -3.33 -43.95
C PRO A 381 -21.09 -1.96 -44.13
N VAL A 382 -21.51 -0.99 -43.31
CA VAL A 382 -20.90 0.34 -43.26
C VAL A 382 -19.48 0.18 -42.77
N TYR A 383 -18.51 0.53 -43.61
CA TYR A 383 -17.10 0.51 -43.23
C TYR A 383 -16.83 1.57 -42.15
N VAL A 384 -16.37 1.12 -40.99
CA VAL A 384 -15.98 1.96 -39.84
C VAL A 384 -14.50 1.74 -39.54
N PRO A 385 -13.63 2.75 -39.70
CA PRO A 385 -12.23 2.67 -39.33
C PRO A 385 -12.04 2.40 -37.82
N LEU A 386 -10.96 1.68 -37.47
CA LEU A 386 -10.61 1.37 -36.07
C LEU A 386 -10.36 2.64 -35.24
N ALA A 387 -10.60 2.55 -33.94
CA ALA A 387 -10.31 3.65 -33.01
C ALA A 387 -8.80 3.95 -32.94
N PRO A 388 -8.39 5.22 -32.81
CA PRO A 388 -6.99 5.57 -32.51
C PRO A 388 -6.60 5.07 -31.11
N GLN A 389 -5.30 5.08 -30.79
CA GLN A 389 -4.85 4.97 -29.39
C GLN A 389 -4.52 6.38 -28.88
N VAL A 390 -4.86 6.66 -27.62
CA VAL A 390 -4.59 7.94 -26.97
C VAL A 390 -4.14 7.74 -25.54
N THR A 391 -3.11 8.49 -25.13
CA THR A 391 -2.71 8.67 -23.72
C THR A 391 -2.55 10.15 -23.41
N ILE A 392 -2.71 10.51 -22.14
CA ILE A 392 -2.50 11.88 -21.64
C ILE A 392 -1.22 11.88 -20.80
N ASP A 393 -0.31 12.82 -21.08
CA ASP A 393 0.97 12.98 -20.38
C ASP A 393 1.71 11.64 -20.19
N ASP A 394 1.86 10.86 -21.26
CA ASP A 394 2.50 9.52 -21.24
C ASP A 394 1.83 8.51 -20.27
N GLY A 395 0.53 8.70 -19.99
CA GLY A 395 -0.25 7.80 -19.13
C GLY A 395 -0.19 8.15 -17.65
N GLN A 396 0.24 9.36 -17.29
CA GLN A 396 0.22 9.82 -15.90
C GLN A 396 -1.22 9.87 -15.36
N PRO A 397 -1.46 9.42 -14.12
CA PRO A 397 -2.79 9.42 -13.53
C PRO A 397 -3.27 10.81 -13.06
N PHE A 398 -2.34 11.73 -12.77
CA PHE A 398 -2.63 13.07 -12.23
C PHE A 398 -1.84 14.15 -12.96
N THR A 399 -2.37 15.37 -12.97
CA THR A 399 -1.64 16.56 -13.42
C THR A 399 -2.12 17.78 -12.65
N ASN A 400 -1.19 18.68 -12.31
CA ASN A 400 -1.53 20.02 -11.81
C ASN A 400 -1.54 21.09 -12.90
N GLN A 401 -1.31 20.71 -14.16
CA GLN A 401 -1.31 21.62 -15.29
C GLN A 401 -2.61 21.48 -16.09
N PRO A 402 -3.32 22.57 -16.41
CA PRO A 402 -4.51 22.50 -17.25
C PRO A 402 -4.16 22.22 -18.72
N VAL A 403 -2.89 22.37 -19.11
CA VAL A 403 -2.40 22.04 -20.46
C VAL A 403 -1.62 20.74 -20.40
N VAL A 404 -2.15 19.72 -21.09
CA VAL A 404 -1.60 18.36 -21.15
C VAL A 404 -1.14 18.03 -22.57
N MET A 405 -0.35 16.97 -22.69
CA MET A 405 0.07 16.41 -23.97
C MET A 405 -0.69 15.12 -24.28
N LEU A 406 -1.39 15.10 -25.40
CA LEU A 406 -2.01 13.89 -25.92
C LEU A 406 -1.02 13.18 -26.84
N ALA A 407 -0.62 11.96 -26.51
CA ALA A 407 0.06 11.09 -27.47
C ALA A 407 -0.99 10.28 -28.22
N ILE A 408 -1.05 10.42 -29.55
CA ILE A 408 -2.12 9.82 -30.37
C ILE A 408 -1.50 8.99 -31.50
N GLU A 409 -1.77 7.69 -31.48
CA GLU A 409 -1.36 6.79 -32.56
C GLU A 409 -2.48 6.69 -33.61
N LEU A 410 -2.16 7.12 -34.83
CA LEU A 410 -3.09 7.16 -35.95
C LEU A 410 -2.62 6.23 -37.09
N PRO A 411 -3.55 5.55 -37.78
CA PRO A 411 -3.20 4.79 -38.97
C PRO A 411 -2.84 5.73 -40.14
N ALA A 412 -2.02 5.26 -41.07
CA ALA A 412 -1.55 6.03 -42.23
C ALA A 412 -2.70 6.59 -43.12
N ALA A 413 -3.90 6.02 -43.02
CA ALA A 413 -5.08 6.48 -43.74
C ALA A 413 -5.77 7.70 -43.10
N ALA A 414 -5.38 8.12 -41.89
CA ALA A 414 -5.96 9.29 -41.21
C ALA A 414 -5.67 10.59 -41.96
N ARG A 415 -6.66 11.47 -42.07
CA ARG A 415 -6.57 12.75 -42.80
C ARG A 415 -7.04 13.95 -41.99
N LYS A 416 -7.95 13.77 -41.03
CA LYS A 416 -8.33 14.80 -40.05
C LYS A 416 -8.45 14.19 -38.67
N LEU A 417 -7.95 14.89 -37.65
CA LEU A 417 -8.06 14.49 -36.25
C LEU A 417 -9.01 15.46 -35.53
N GLU A 418 -9.96 14.90 -34.78
CA GLU A 418 -10.89 15.65 -33.94
C GLU A 418 -10.69 15.22 -32.48
N VAL A 419 -10.54 16.21 -31.61
CA VAL A 419 -10.41 16.03 -30.14
C VAL A 419 -11.55 16.77 -29.46
N SER A 420 -12.17 16.17 -28.45
CA SER A 420 -13.34 16.73 -27.76
C SER A 420 -13.30 16.47 -26.26
N ARG A 421 -14.02 17.31 -25.50
CA ARG A 421 -14.26 17.12 -24.07
C ARG A 421 -15.54 16.32 -23.78
N ASP A 422 -16.30 15.96 -24.81
CA ASP A 422 -17.54 15.21 -24.68
C ASP A 422 -17.61 14.05 -25.68
N ALA A 423 -18.19 12.93 -25.24
CA ALA A 423 -18.33 11.72 -26.06
C ALA A 423 -19.20 11.94 -27.31
N GLY A 424 -20.06 12.97 -27.31
CA GLY A 424 -20.90 13.36 -28.43
C GLY A 424 -20.18 14.16 -29.51
N PHE A 425 -18.93 14.59 -29.26
CA PHE A 425 -18.16 15.48 -30.13
C PHE A 425 -18.86 16.82 -30.41
N VAL A 426 -19.68 17.31 -29.47
CA VAL A 426 -20.36 18.61 -29.58
C VAL A 426 -19.34 19.76 -29.48
N THR A 427 -18.33 19.60 -28.64
CA THR A 427 -17.23 20.54 -28.41
C THR A 427 -15.97 20.22 -29.21
N ALA A 428 -16.10 19.39 -30.26
CA ALA A 428 -14.96 18.89 -31.02
C ALA A 428 -14.15 20.01 -31.69
N GLN A 429 -12.84 19.91 -31.58
CA GLN A 429 -11.88 20.77 -32.24
C GLN A 429 -11.09 19.96 -33.27
N SER A 430 -10.99 20.49 -34.49
CA SER A 430 -10.09 19.92 -35.50
C SER A 430 -8.65 20.32 -35.19
N VAL A 431 -7.79 19.34 -34.95
CA VAL A 431 -6.37 19.55 -34.64
C VAL A 431 -5.48 18.99 -35.77
N PRO A 432 -4.29 19.57 -36.02
CA PRO A 432 -3.33 19.00 -36.97
C PRO A 432 -2.94 17.57 -36.57
N ILE A 433 -2.74 16.69 -37.56
CA ILE A 433 -2.24 15.34 -37.31
C ILE A 433 -0.76 15.45 -36.90
N GLN A 434 -0.50 15.21 -35.62
CA GLN A 434 0.83 15.16 -35.02
C GLN A 434 0.87 13.98 -34.01
N PRO A 435 2.04 13.35 -33.78
CA PRO A 435 2.16 12.27 -32.79
C PRO A 435 1.84 12.74 -31.36
N GLN A 436 2.06 14.03 -31.08
CA GLN A 436 1.77 14.67 -29.82
C GLN A 436 0.98 15.96 -30.07
N VAL A 437 -0.13 16.13 -29.36
CA VAL A 437 -1.02 17.27 -29.49
C VAL A 437 -1.20 17.93 -28.12
N LYS A 438 -0.88 19.23 -28.03
CA LYS A 438 -1.19 20.01 -26.82
C LYS A 438 -2.69 20.20 -26.70
N TRP A 439 -3.23 19.89 -25.53
CA TRP A 439 -4.65 20.01 -25.24
C TRP A 439 -4.87 20.70 -23.91
N THR A 440 -5.87 21.59 -23.84
CA THR A 440 -6.25 22.26 -22.59
C THR A 440 -7.47 21.55 -22.02
N LEU A 441 -7.35 21.02 -20.80
CA LEU A 441 -8.45 20.51 -19.99
C LEU A 441 -9.45 21.65 -19.65
N ASP A 442 -10.62 21.31 -19.12
CA ASP A 442 -11.50 22.33 -18.55
C ASP A 442 -10.97 22.71 -17.16
N ASP A 443 -10.29 23.85 -17.06
CA ASP A 443 -9.66 24.35 -15.84
C ASP A 443 -10.69 24.78 -14.77
N ARG A 444 -11.97 24.83 -15.12
CA ARG A 444 -13.08 25.05 -14.18
C ARG A 444 -13.52 23.77 -13.48
N LEU A 445 -13.10 22.61 -13.96
CA LEU A 445 -13.48 21.29 -13.43
C LEU A 445 -12.25 20.62 -12.80
N ILE A 446 -12.22 20.56 -11.47
CA ILE A 446 -11.20 19.81 -10.73
C ILE A 446 -11.65 18.36 -10.59
N GLY A 447 -10.72 17.41 -10.71
CA GLY A 447 -10.99 15.97 -10.66
C GLY A 447 -10.82 15.27 -12.01
N SER A 448 -11.44 14.09 -12.15
CA SER A 448 -11.32 13.25 -13.35
C SER A 448 -11.91 13.93 -14.58
N GLN A 449 -11.09 14.10 -15.62
CA GLN A 449 -11.49 14.61 -16.93
C GLN A 449 -11.18 13.59 -18.01
N GLU A 450 -12.11 13.42 -18.94
CA GLU A 450 -11.97 12.50 -20.08
C GLU A 450 -11.81 13.28 -21.39
N VAL A 451 -10.86 12.87 -22.22
CA VAL A 451 -10.60 13.45 -23.54
C VAL A 451 -10.92 12.41 -24.60
N TYR A 452 -11.78 12.77 -25.54
CA TYR A 452 -12.24 11.90 -26.62
C TYR A 452 -11.55 12.27 -27.94
N VAL A 453 -11.14 11.25 -28.69
CA VAL A 453 -10.41 11.40 -29.94
C VAL A 453 -11.02 10.52 -31.02
N ARG A 454 -11.20 11.07 -32.21
CA ARG A 454 -11.55 10.31 -33.43
C ARG A 454 -10.88 10.92 -34.64
N TYR A 455 -10.80 10.19 -35.74
CA TYR A 455 -10.26 10.70 -36.99
C TYR A 455 -11.18 10.42 -38.18
N ARG A 456 -10.97 11.19 -39.24
CA ARG A 456 -11.55 10.94 -40.56
C ARG A 456 -10.48 10.43 -41.51
N ASP A 457 -10.76 9.35 -42.22
CA ASP A 457 -9.81 8.75 -43.16
C ASP A 457 -9.90 9.33 -44.58
N VAL A 458 -9.13 8.76 -45.51
CA VAL A 458 -9.12 9.13 -46.94
C VAL A 458 -10.46 8.99 -47.65
N SER A 459 -11.33 8.08 -47.20
CA SER A 459 -12.67 7.86 -47.77
C SER A 459 -13.71 8.83 -47.22
N GLY A 460 -13.35 9.58 -46.17
CA GLY A 460 -14.26 10.42 -45.44
C GLY A 460 -15.00 9.68 -44.31
N ALA A 461 -14.71 8.40 -44.06
CA ALA A 461 -15.28 7.64 -42.96
C ALA A 461 -14.72 8.11 -41.61
N ILE A 462 -15.56 8.13 -40.57
CA ILE A 462 -15.20 8.52 -39.20
C ILE A 462 -14.86 7.26 -38.43
N SER A 463 -13.73 7.25 -37.72
CA SER A 463 -13.32 6.13 -36.88
C SER A 463 -14.26 5.91 -35.70
N ALA A 464 -14.17 4.73 -35.09
CA ALA A 464 -14.61 4.58 -33.71
C ALA A 464 -13.90 5.60 -32.78
N VAL A 465 -14.56 5.95 -31.68
CA VAL A 465 -14.05 6.91 -30.69
C VAL A 465 -13.08 6.20 -29.75
N ALA A 466 -11.95 6.83 -29.47
CA ALA A 466 -11.07 6.48 -28.35
C ALA A 466 -11.17 7.55 -27.26
N SER A 467 -10.83 7.20 -26.03
CA SER A 467 -10.72 8.16 -24.95
C SER A 467 -9.56 7.83 -23.99
N ALA A 468 -9.12 8.85 -23.28
CA ALA A 468 -8.20 8.73 -22.15
C ALA A 468 -8.64 9.67 -21.03
N SER A 469 -8.37 9.30 -19.78
CA SER A 469 -8.72 10.07 -18.60
C SER A 469 -7.49 10.48 -17.81
N ILE A 470 -7.55 11.67 -17.19
CA ILE A 470 -6.56 12.15 -16.23
C ILE A 470 -7.28 12.90 -15.10
N VAL A 471 -6.75 12.87 -13.88
CA VAL A 471 -7.26 13.68 -12.77
C VAL A 471 -6.52 15.02 -12.77
N TYR A 472 -7.25 16.11 -13.03
CA TYR A 472 -6.71 17.47 -12.89
C TYR A 472 -6.83 17.93 -11.44
N ASP A 473 -5.70 18.16 -10.81
CA ASP A 473 -5.60 18.61 -9.43
C ASP A 473 -4.60 19.77 -9.28
N PRO A 474 -5.09 21.03 -9.27
CA PRO A 474 -4.25 22.19 -9.04
C PRO A 474 -4.14 22.59 -7.56
N ILE A 475 -4.70 21.80 -6.63
CA ILE A 475 -4.82 22.17 -5.22
C ILE A 475 -3.64 21.56 -4.45
N PRO A 476 -2.79 22.35 -3.78
CA PRO A 476 -1.75 21.79 -2.95
C PRO A 476 -2.29 21.07 -1.71
N PRO A 477 -1.58 20.04 -1.23
CA PRO A 477 -1.87 19.41 0.05
C PRO A 477 -1.92 20.43 1.18
N VAL A 478 -2.76 20.14 2.15
CA VAL A 478 -2.81 20.86 3.41
C VAL A 478 -2.44 19.92 4.54
N GLY A 479 -1.83 20.45 5.60
CA GLY A 479 -1.45 19.61 6.72
C GLY A 479 -1.17 20.36 8.01
N LEU A 480 -0.76 19.58 9.00
CA LEU A 480 -0.46 19.97 10.36
C LEU A 480 0.81 19.26 10.79
N VAL A 481 1.64 19.96 11.54
CA VAL A 481 2.85 19.40 12.15
C VAL A 481 2.82 19.71 13.63
N LYS A 482 3.04 18.69 14.46
CA LYS A 482 3.02 18.84 15.92
C LYS A 482 4.13 18.02 16.55
N VAL A 483 4.85 18.64 17.47
CA VAL A 483 5.77 17.93 18.35
C VAL A 483 4.95 17.20 19.42
N THR A 484 4.97 15.86 19.37
CA THR A 484 4.16 15.01 20.25
C THR A 484 4.95 14.38 21.39
N ALA A 485 6.28 14.23 21.24
CA ALA A 485 7.16 13.85 22.35
C ALA A 485 8.54 14.48 22.18
N ASN A 486 9.18 14.83 23.28
CA ASN A 486 10.56 15.32 23.31
C ASN A 486 11.27 14.72 24.54
N ASN A 487 12.29 13.90 24.32
CA ASN A 487 13.10 13.31 25.40
C ASN A 487 14.49 13.94 25.53
N GLY A 488 14.72 15.10 24.90
CA GLY A 488 15.98 15.83 24.92
C GLY A 488 17.04 15.32 23.92
N LEU A 489 16.80 14.19 23.27
CA LEU A 489 17.66 13.62 22.21
C LEU A 489 16.91 13.41 20.90
N VAL A 490 15.62 13.07 20.98
CA VAL A 490 14.73 12.82 19.85
C VAL A 490 13.40 13.53 20.08
N VAL A 491 12.85 14.05 18.99
CA VAL A 491 11.50 14.59 18.93
C VAL A 491 10.66 13.71 18.04
N LEU A 492 9.52 13.25 18.57
CA LEU A 492 8.47 12.65 17.75
C LEU A 492 7.59 13.77 17.21
N VAL A 493 7.38 13.72 15.90
CA VAL A 493 6.61 14.71 15.15
C VAL A 493 5.44 13.99 14.53
N SER A 494 4.23 14.32 14.97
CA SER A 494 3.02 13.93 14.25
C SER A 494 2.85 14.87 13.07
N VAL A 495 2.60 14.28 11.91
CA VAL A 495 2.36 14.98 10.65
C VAL A 495 1.07 14.44 10.06
N GLU A 496 0.08 15.30 9.96
CA GLU A 496 -1.19 15.00 9.31
C GLU A 496 -1.24 15.83 8.05
N ALA A 497 -1.45 15.19 6.90
CA ALA A 497 -1.62 15.90 5.66
C ALA A 497 -2.70 15.20 4.84
N TRP A 498 -3.49 16.00 4.16
CA TRP A 498 -4.56 15.52 3.30
C TRP A 498 -4.55 16.32 2.00
N ASP A 499 -4.96 15.61 0.97
CA ASP A 499 -5.16 16.15 -0.35
C ASP A 499 -6.46 15.54 -0.92
N THR A 500 -7.18 16.32 -1.71
CA THR A 500 -8.56 15.97 -2.09
C THR A 500 -8.63 15.09 -3.34
N PHE A 501 -7.62 15.11 -4.22
CA PHE A 501 -7.74 14.49 -5.54
C PHE A 501 -6.54 13.62 -5.94
N SER A 502 -5.33 13.97 -5.51
CA SER A 502 -4.10 13.26 -5.90
C SER A 502 -3.33 12.65 -4.73
N GLY A 503 -3.74 12.92 -3.49
CA GLY A 503 -3.23 12.27 -2.28
C GLY A 503 -1.80 12.69 -1.93
N VAL A 504 -1.47 12.70 -0.64
CA VAL A 504 -0.13 13.13 -0.17
C VAL A 504 0.86 11.97 -0.29
N THR A 505 1.98 12.18 -0.98
CA THR A 505 2.95 11.09 -1.26
C THR A 505 4.33 11.34 -0.72
N ALA A 506 4.71 12.60 -0.62
CA ALA A 506 6.00 12.97 -0.07
C ALA A 506 5.82 14.06 0.98
N MET A 507 6.75 14.07 1.91
CA MET A 507 6.88 15.13 2.88
C MET A 507 8.34 15.50 3.06
N VAL A 508 8.52 16.66 3.64
CA VAL A 508 9.77 17.05 4.29
C VAL A 508 9.45 17.37 5.74
N VAL A 509 10.28 16.93 6.67
CA VAL A 509 10.12 17.23 8.09
C VAL A 509 11.51 17.45 8.69
N GLY A 510 11.71 18.55 9.42
CA GLY A 510 13.02 18.85 10.00
C GLY A 510 13.05 20.08 10.90
N LEU A 511 14.24 20.36 11.45
CA LEU A 511 14.47 21.46 12.39
C LEU A 511 14.85 22.79 11.71
N ASN A 512 15.21 22.73 10.42
CA ASN A 512 15.54 23.89 9.59
C ASN A 512 14.72 23.81 8.30
N PRO A 513 13.94 24.84 7.92
CA PRO A 513 13.14 24.82 6.69
C PRO A 513 13.98 24.77 5.40
N ASP A 514 15.25 25.17 5.44
CA ASP A 514 16.12 25.28 4.25
C ASP A 514 16.94 24.01 3.96
N ASP A 515 16.98 23.05 4.89
CA ASP A 515 17.87 21.86 4.83
C ASP A 515 17.05 20.57 4.87
N LEU A 516 16.03 20.52 4.01
CA LEU A 516 14.98 19.51 4.01
C LEU A 516 15.07 18.60 2.78
N LEU A 517 15.17 17.29 3.00
CA LEU A 517 15.14 16.27 1.94
C LEU A 517 13.75 15.64 1.84
N TRP A 518 13.22 15.57 0.62
CA TRP A 518 11.96 14.88 0.34
C TRP A 518 12.06 13.40 0.69
N GLN A 519 11.10 12.92 1.46
CA GLN A 519 10.93 11.53 1.87
C GLN A 519 9.49 11.10 1.61
N SER A 520 9.23 9.79 1.58
CA SER A 520 7.85 9.28 1.51
C SER A 520 7.03 9.78 2.69
N TYR A 521 5.75 10.08 2.44
CA TYR A 521 4.83 10.52 3.49
C TYR A 521 4.70 9.46 4.59
N ALA A 522 4.77 9.91 5.84
CA ALA A 522 4.51 9.11 7.03
C ALA A 522 3.81 9.98 8.08
N THR A 523 2.98 9.38 8.92
CA THR A 523 2.17 10.10 9.91
C THR A 523 2.95 10.46 11.18
N VAL A 524 4.08 9.78 11.41
CA VAL A 524 4.99 10.05 12.52
C VAL A 524 6.43 10.06 12.02
N VAL A 525 7.14 11.15 12.32
CA VAL A 525 8.58 11.30 12.00
C VAL A 525 9.37 11.42 13.29
N LYS A 526 10.50 10.72 13.35
CA LYS A 526 11.45 10.82 14.47
C LYS A 526 12.60 11.70 14.05
N LEU A 527 12.79 12.84 14.71
CA LEU A 527 13.88 13.77 14.46
C LEU A 527 14.90 13.73 15.59
N ALA A 528 16.18 13.53 15.26
CA ALA A 528 17.26 13.68 16.23
C ALA A 528 17.53 15.16 16.52
N LEU A 529 17.75 15.50 17.79
CA LEU A 529 18.16 16.84 18.21
C LEU A 529 19.69 16.97 18.22
N PRO A 530 20.24 18.09 17.73
CA PRO A 530 21.67 18.34 17.84
C PRO A 530 22.10 18.47 19.31
N ALA A 531 23.33 18.02 19.60
CA ALA A 531 23.92 18.11 20.93
C ALA A 531 23.91 19.57 21.43
N GLY A 532 23.20 19.83 22.53
CA GLY A 532 22.97 21.18 23.08
C GLY A 532 21.53 21.71 22.95
N GLY A 533 20.65 21.00 22.24
CA GLY A 533 19.21 21.33 22.14
C GLY A 533 18.36 20.93 23.36
N GLN A 534 18.97 20.68 24.52
CA GLN A 534 18.34 20.20 25.77
C GLN A 534 17.54 21.28 26.52
N GLY A 535 16.85 22.16 25.79
CA GLY A 535 15.93 23.11 26.39
C GLY A 535 14.63 22.44 26.82
N SER A 536 14.02 22.93 27.90
CA SER A 536 12.72 22.48 28.43
C SER A 536 11.51 22.81 27.52
N SER A 537 11.72 23.53 26.42
CA SER A 537 10.68 23.79 25.40
C SER A 537 10.89 22.91 24.16
N PRO A 538 9.81 22.35 23.58
CA PRO A 538 9.92 21.61 22.34
C PRO A 538 10.46 22.51 21.21
N PRO A 539 11.37 22.00 20.35
CA PRO A 539 11.88 22.78 19.23
C PRO A 539 10.79 23.03 18.19
N VAL A 540 10.97 24.07 17.39
CA VAL A 540 10.11 24.33 16.24
C VAL A 540 10.48 23.36 15.14
N VAL A 541 9.50 22.56 14.70
CA VAL A 541 9.62 21.64 13.57
C VAL A 541 8.90 22.21 12.38
N TYR A 542 9.51 22.05 11.21
CA TYR A 542 8.99 22.49 9.92
C TYR A 542 8.57 21.28 9.10
N ALA A 543 7.45 21.39 8.39
CA ALA A 543 7.02 20.39 7.44
C ALA A 543 6.47 20.99 6.14
N ARG A 544 6.63 20.28 5.02
CA ARG A 544 5.90 20.53 3.76
C ARG A 544 5.50 19.20 3.16
N PHE A 545 4.51 19.22 2.30
CA PHE A 545 3.91 18.04 1.69
C PHE A 545 3.86 18.22 0.18
N ARG A 546 3.90 17.10 -0.54
CA ARG A 546 3.72 17.05 -2.00
C ARG A 546 2.77 15.92 -2.35
N ASP A 547 1.88 16.17 -3.29
CA ASP A 547 0.95 15.19 -3.82
C ASP A 547 1.46 14.48 -5.10
N LEU A 548 0.61 13.63 -5.69
CA LEU A 548 0.91 12.98 -6.97
C LEU A 548 0.78 13.91 -8.19
N ALA A 549 0.01 14.98 -8.10
CA ALA A 549 -0.12 15.97 -9.18
C ALA A 549 1.12 16.90 -9.26
N GLY A 550 1.98 16.87 -8.25
CA GLY A 550 3.20 17.66 -8.13
C GLY A 550 3.00 19.00 -7.44
N ASN A 551 1.86 19.23 -6.78
CA ASN A 551 1.65 20.42 -5.95
C ASN A 551 2.41 20.29 -4.64
N GLU A 552 2.96 21.42 -4.17
CA GLU A 552 3.67 21.49 -2.89
C GLU A 552 2.93 22.41 -1.93
N SER A 553 2.74 21.94 -0.70
CA SER A 553 2.16 22.75 0.35
C SER A 553 3.06 23.92 0.76
N PRO A 554 2.49 24.95 1.44
CA PRO A 554 3.26 25.87 2.26
C PRO A 554 4.08 25.15 3.35
N VAL A 555 5.00 25.87 3.98
CA VAL A 555 5.73 25.39 5.17
C VAL A 555 4.84 25.50 6.40
N TYR A 556 4.60 24.36 7.04
CA TYR A 556 3.94 24.26 8.34
C TYR A 556 4.97 24.31 9.47
N ARG A 557 4.58 24.88 10.61
CA ARG A 557 5.41 25.02 11.80
C ARG A 557 4.70 24.50 13.03
N SER A 558 5.42 23.78 13.88
CA SER A 558 4.83 23.14 15.07
C SER A 558 4.46 24.08 16.20
N ASP A 559 4.92 25.33 16.16
CA ASP A 559 4.68 26.37 17.16
C ASP A 559 3.60 27.39 16.73
N THR A 560 3.05 27.22 15.53
CA THR A 560 1.96 28.05 15.04
C THR A 560 0.64 27.40 15.52
N PRO A 561 -0.25 28.13 16.22
CA PRO A 561 -1.58 27.62 16.54
C PRO A 561 -2.22 27.13 15.24
N ALA A 562 -2.74 25.91 15.23
CA ALA A 562 -3.44 25.38 14.07
C ALA A 562 -4.54 26.38 13.71
N ALA A 563 -4.32 27.19 12.66
CA ALA A 563 -5.43 27.83 12.00
C ALA A 563 -6.25 26.67 11.47
N GLU A 564 -7.45 26.44 12.03
CA GLU A 564 -8.31 25.38 11.55
C GLU A 564 -8.31 25.47 10.02
N PRO A 565 -7.84 24.43 9.32
CA PRO A 565 -7.81 24.46 7.88
C PRO A 565 -9.27 24.59 7.47
N LYS A 566 -9.64 25.77 6.99
CA LYS A 566 -10.97 25.97 6.41
C LYS A 566 -11.07 24.95 5.30
N ARG A 567 -11.81 23.86 5.56
CA ARG A 567 -12.17 22.86 4.55
C ARG A 567 -12.81 23.68 3.42
N VAL A 568 -12.07 23.95 2.35
CA VAL A 568 -12.67 24.45 1.12
C VAL A 568 -13.33 23.23 0.51
N PHE A 569 -14.49 22.87 1.04
CA PHE A 569 -15.44 22.07 0.30
C PHE A 569 -15.73 22.87 -0.96
N VAL A 570 -15.16 22.45 -2.08
CA VAL A 570 -15.72 22.81 -3.38
C VAL A 570 -16.93 21.88 -3.51
N PRO A 571 -18.18 22.38 -3.30
CA PRO A 571 -19.33 21.53 -3.48
C PRO A 571 -19.30 20.99 -4.91
N LEU A 572 -19.55 19.68 -5.07
CA LEU A 572 -19.94 19.04 -6.33
C LEU A 572 -21.32 19.55 -6.77
N THR A 573 -21.52 20.86 -6.80
CA THR A 573 -22.66 21.49 -7.47
C THR A 573 -22.22 21.82 -8.88
N THR A 574 -22.50 20.89 -9.79
CA THR A 574 -23.10 21.06 -11.12
C THR A 574 -22.47 20.08 -12.11
N ILE A 575 -22.73 18.78 -11.94
CA ILE A 575 -22.83 17.89 -13.11
C ILE A 575 -24.22 18.13 -13.67
N GLY A 576 -24.33 19.14 -14.53
CA GLY A 576 -25.55 19.48 -15.23
C GLY A 576 -25.68 18.66 -16.51
N ARG A 577 -26.79 17.89 -16.56
CA ARG A 577 -27.49 17.31 -17.72
C ARG A 577 -26.74 16.45 -18.73
#